data_AF-E3RCK0-F1
#
_entry.id   AF-E3RCK0-F1
#
_cell.length_a   1.000
_cell.length_b   1.000
_cell.length_c   1.000
_cell.angle_alpha   90.00
_cell.angle_beta   90.00
_cell.angle_gamma   90.00
#
_symmetry.space_group_name_H-M   'P 1'
#
loop_
_entity.id
_entity.type
_entity.pdbx_description
1 polymer ?
#
loop_
_entity_poly.entity_id
_entity_poly.type
_entity_poly.pdbx_seq_one_letter_code
_entity_poly.pdbx_strand_id
1 'polypeptide(L)'
;MTCKHTTLQLDASPFAELTGYEQVDVTTRAAAETISGRAPKTFTNHSNKTFPPPLVLPHDELNYGPNYLPQSTKSWLNEKERNKVLPKTRRNTLYIARVPQFSKTTAFMNNWTRPTGKRKANAVATSPDVNLFKAYLKAFYHNMSVRILPEALVWKTGNYKITVRPDNRATFLKYVGPAQADRCTRIRVRQPADSTFSAQLNLDDIVDMAMTILPQDTYAMLLLVDHNIYKSEEDGFCCWRAYGGSRVAVVCRPRVIIPSSTEIPSLMENTCGR
;
A
#
# COMPACT_ATOMS: atom_id res chain seq x y z
N MET A 1 0.44 -11.58 -22.09
CA MET A 1 -0.62 -12.30 -21.35
C MET A 1 -1.95 -11.82 -21.90
N THR A 2 -2.79 -12.72 -22.40
CA THR A 2 -4.15 -12.42 -22.84
C THR A 2 -5.10 -12.51 -21.66
N CYS A 3 -5.92 -11.47 -21.46
CA CYS A 3 -6.94 -11.42 -20.43
C CYS A 3 -8.00 -12.50 -20.72
N LYS A 4 -8.31 -13.38 -19.75
CA LYS A 4 -9.31 -14.46 -19.90
C LYS A 4 -10.75 -14.00 -19.60
N HIS A 5 -10.93 -12.76 -19.15
CA HIS A 5 -12.25 -12.22 -18.87
C HIS A 5 -13.00 -11.98 -20.17
N THR A 6 -14.16 -12.61 -20.32
CA THR A 6 -15.04 -12.47 -21.50
C THR A 6 -15.93 -11.22 -21.42
N THR A 7 -16.13 -10.71 -20.21
CA THR A 7 -16.96 -9.54 -19.92
C THR A 7 -16.09 -8.47 -19.31
N LEU A 8 -16.14 -7.26 -19.87
CA LEU A 8 -15.48 -6.07 -19.35
C LEU A 8 -16.56 -5.05 -18.97
N GLN A 9 -16.55 -4.60 -17.72
CA GLN A 9 -17.37 -3.48 -17.29
C GLN A 9 -16.61 -2.18 -17.55
N LEU A 10 -17.12 -1.38 -18.49
CA LEU A 10 -16.48 -0.14 -18.94
C LEU A 10 -17.35 1.09 -18.72
N ASP A 11 -18.56 0.89 -18.20
CA ASP A 11 -19.50 1.95 -17.86
C ASP A 11 -19.53 2.12 -16.33
N ALA A 12 -19.97 3.30 -15.89
CA ALA A 12 -20.26 3.52 -14.48
C ALA A 12 -21.38 2.56 -14.04
N SER A 13 -21.44 2.24 -12.74
CA SER A 13 -22.54 1.44 -12.24
C SER A 13 -23.85 2.22 -12.30
N PRO A 14 -25.02 1.55 -12.31
CA PRO A 14 -26.33 2.22 -12.23
C PRO A 14 -26.47 3.14 -11.01
N PHE A 15 -25.66 2.92 -9.97
CA PHE A 15 -25.65 3.73 -8.78
C PHE A 15 -25.09 5.14 -9.03
N ALA A 16 -24.28 5.35 -10.07
CA ALA A 16 -23.76 6.66 -10.43
C ALA A 16 -24.88 7.70 -10.63
N GLU A 17 -25.99 7.31 -11.28
CA GLU A 17 -27.16 8.17 -11.48
C GLU A 17 -27.80 8.59 -10.15
N LEU A 18 -27.89 7.68 -9.18
CA LEU A 18 -28.45 7.95 -7.85
C LEU A 18 -27.60 8.94 -7.06
N THR A 19 -26.29 8.95 -7.30
CA THR A 19 -25.34 9.87 -6.66
C THR A 19 -25.27 11.22 -7.36
N GLY A 20 -25.83 11.35 -8.56
CA GLY A 20 -25.65 12.53 -9.42
C GLY A 20 -24.24 12.63 -10.01
N TYR A 21 -23.52 11.50 -10.12
CA TYR A 21 -22.22 11.47 -10.79
C TYR A 21 -22.41 11.62 -12.31
N GLU A 22 -21.75 12.60 -12.90
CA GLU A 22 -21.68 12.77 -14.35
C GLU A 22 -20.24 12.62 -14.84
N GLN A 23 -20.07 11.86 -15.93
CA GLN A 23 -18.75 11.73 -16.54
C GLN A 23 -18.39 13.06 -17.23
N VAL A 24 -17.21 13.57 -16.89
CA VAL A 24 -16.67 14.80 -17.46
C VAL A 24 -16.56 14.71 -18.99
N ASP A 25 -16.89 15.81 -19.68
CA ASP A 25 -16.88 15.90 -21.14
C ASP A 25 -15.49 15.65 -21.75
N VAL A 26 -15.50 15.26 -23.03
CA VAL A 26 -14.28 14.84 -23.75
C VAL A 26 -13.23 15.95 -23.80
N THR A 27 -13.62 17.22 -23.96
CA THR A 27 -12.69 18.35 -24.08
C THR A 27 -11.99 18.60 -22.76
N THR A 28 -12.73 18.55 -21.65
CA THR A 28 -12.16 18.71 -20.31
C THR A 28 -11.24 17.53 -19.95
N ARG A 29 -11.58 16.29 -20.34
CA ARG A 29 -10.68 15.14 -20.18
C ARG A 29 -9.39 15.30 -20.98
N ALA A 30 -9.49 15.72 -22.24
CA ALA A 30 -8.33 16.01 -23.09
C ALA A 30 -7.44 17.12 -22.48
N ALA A 31 -8.05 18.15 -21.89
CA ALA A 31 -7.31 19.19 -21.18
C ALA A 31 -6.55 18.64 -19.95
N ALA A 32 -7.17 17.71 -19.21
CA ALA A 32 -6.62 17.11 -18.01
C ALA A 32 -5.38 16.22 -18.28
N GLU A 33 -5.21 15.69 -19.48
CA GLU A 33 -4.03 14.92 -19.90
C GLU A 33 -2.81 15.82 -20.17
N THR A 34 -3.02 17.13 -20.34
CA THR A 34 -1.93 18.06 -20.65
C THR A 34 -1.30 18.69 -19.42
N ILE A 35 0.00 18.97 -19.50
CA ILE A 35 0.73 19.74 -18.49
C ILE A 35 0.22 21.21 -18.38
N SER A 36 -0.40 21.74 -19.44
CA SER A 36 -0.92 23.11 -19.48
C SER A 36 -2.31 23.24 -18.85
N GLY A 37 -3.06 22.13 -18.77
CA GLY A 37 -4.47 22.09 -18.40
C GLY A 37 -5.39 22.65 -19.48
N ARG A 38 -4.96 22.68 -20.74
CA ARG A 38 -5.75 23.17 -21.89
C ARG A 38 -5.85 22.07 -22.93
N ALA A 39 -7.04 21.89 -23.48
CA ALA A 39 -7.24 20.95 -24.58
C ALA A 39 -6.43 21.40 -25.81
N PRO A 40 -5.67 20.50 -26.46
CA PRO A 40 -5.04 20.79 -27.75
C PRO A 40 -6.10 21.14 -28.82
N LYS A 41 -5.69 21.81 -29.90
CA LYS A 41 -6.61 22.08 -31.04
C LYS A 41 -7.08 20.78 -31.72
N THR A 42 -6.23 19.75 -31.67
CA THR A 42 -6.50 18.40 -32.16
C THR A 42 -6.15 17.42 -31.04
N PHE A 43 -7.15 16.68 -30.56
CA PHE A 43 -6.95 15.64 -29.53
C PHE A 43 -7.67 14.36 -29.93
N THR A 44 -7.10 13.23 -29.54
CA THR A 44 -7.72 11.94 -29.71
C THR A 44 -8.86 11.80 -28.72
N ASN A 45 -10.07 11.56 -29.22
CA ASN A 45 -11.16 11.13 -28.35
C ASN A 45 -10.86 9.69 -27.92
N HIS A 46 -10.27 9.53 -26.73
CA HIS A 46 -10.03 8.22 -26.15
C HIS A 46 -11.37 7.54 -25.87
N SER A 47 -11.57 6.36 -26.47
CA SER A 47 -12.73 5.52 -26.16
C SER A 47 -12.75 5.18 -24.66
N ASN A 48 -13.94 5.08 -24.08
CA ASN A 48 -14.15 4.56 -22.72
C ASN A 48 -13.54 3.16 -22.52
N LYS A 49 -13.20 2.44 -23.60
CA LYS A 49 -12.41 1.19 -23.55
C LYS A 49 -10.98 1.37 -23.04
N THR A 50 -10.41 2.56 -23.18
CA THR A 50 -9.03 2.87 -22.76
C THR A 50 -9.02 3.52 -21.38
N PHE A 51 -9.96 4.44 -21.13
CA PHE A 51 -10.12 5.15 -19.87
C PHE A 51 -11.61 5.19 -19.48
N PRO A 52 -12.14 4.12 -18.87
CA PRO A 52 -13.53 4.08 -18.46
C PRO A 52 -13.80 5.07 -17.31
N PRO A 53 -15.06 5.55 -17.15
CA PRO A 53 -15.48 6.24 -15.95
C PRO A 53 -15.24 5.38 -14.69
N PRO A 54 -15.15 5.99 -13.49
CA PRO A 54 -15.15 5.26 -12.24
C PRO A 54 -16.43 4.42 -12.12
N LEU A 55 -16.30 3.27 -11.46
CA LEU A 55 -17.43 2.35 -11.29
C LEU A 55 -18.53 2.94 -10.41
N VAL A 56 -18.22 3.84 -9.46
CA VAL A 56 -19.14 4.45 -8.48
C VAL A 56 -20.02 3.42 -7.77
N LEU A 57 -19.60 2.97 -6.59
CA LEU A 57 -20.35 1.98 -5.81
C LEU A 57 -21.08 2.61 -4.63
N PRO A 58 -22.10 1.94 -4.07
CA PRO A 58 -22.69 2.35 -2.79
C PRO A 58 -21.61 2.51 -1.72
N HIS A 59 -21.69 3.60 -0.95
CA HIS A 59 -20.74 3.94 0.10
C HIS A 59 -19.30 4.21 -0.36
N ASP A 60 -19.08 4.42 -1.66
CA ASP A 60 -17.81 4.94 -2.18
C ASP A 60 -17.67 6.46 -1.92
N GLU A 61 -16.46 6.99 -1.98
CA GLU A 61 -16.18 8.43 -1.79
C GLU A 61 -16.96 9.28 -2.80
N LEU A 62 -17.02 8.84 -4.07
CA LEU A 62 -17.78 9.52 -5.12
C LEU A 62 -19.30 9.49 -4.88
N ASN A 63 -19.80 8.54 -4.09
CA ASN A 63 -21.20 8.54 -3.67
C ASN A 63 -21.48 9.63 -2.64
N TYR A 64 -20.58 9.82 -1.67
CA TYR A 64 -20.73 10.87 -0.66
C TYR A 64 -20.40 12.28 -1.19
N GLY A 65 -19.52 12.35 -2.19
CA GLY A 65 -19.07 13.60 -2.82
C GLY A 65 -19.04 13.48 -4.33
N PRO A 66 -20.20 13.48 -5.02
CA PRO A 66 -20.26 13.33 -6.48
C PRO A 66 -19.55 14.48 -7.23
N ASN A 67 -19.47 15.65 -6.60
CA ASN A 67 -18.81 16.84 -7.13
C ASN A 67 -17.31 16.92 -6.80
N TYR A 68 -16.71 15.84 -6.29
CA TYR A 68 -15.28 15.84 -5.99
C TYR A 68 -14.49 16.08 -7.27
N LEU A 69 -13.53 17.02 -7.21
CA LEU A 69 -12.82 17.44 -8.40
C LEU A 69 -11.95 16.31 -8.95
N PRO A 70 -11.98 16.04 -10.27
CA PRO A 70 -11.10 15.06 -10.88
C PRO A 70 -9.64 15.53 -10.80
N GLN A 71 -8.71 14.58 -10.74
CA GLN A 71 -7.28 14.88 -10.81
C GLN A 71 -6.87 15.14 -12.27
N SER A 72 -6.13 16.23 -12.51
CA SER A 72 -5.50 16.52 -13.80
C SER A 72 -3.98 16.39 -13.75
N THR A 73 -3.35 16.14 -14.89
CA THR A 73 -1.88 16.09 -15.04
C THR A 73 -1.23 17.37 -14.55
N LYS A 74 -1.82 18.53 -14.86
CA LYS A 74 -1.35 19.83 -14.36
C LYS A 74 -1.42 19.92 -12.84
N SER A 75 -2.54 19.50 -12.23
CA SER A 75 -2.70 19.51 -10.77
C SER A 75 -1.65 18.60 -10.12
N TRP A 76 -1.55 17.36 -10.59
CA TRP A 76 -0.56 16.39 -10.14
C TRP A 76 0.88 16.88 -10.31
N LEU A 77 1.23 17.50 -11.45
CA LEU A 77 2.57 18.00 -11.72
C LEU A 77 3.00 19.10 -10.74
N ASN A 78 2.04 19.93 -10.32
CA ASN A 78 2.23 21.07 -9.43
C ASN A 78 2.00 20.75 -7.94
N GLU A 79 1.66 19.50 -7.62
CA GLU A 79 1.44 19.06 -6.25
C GLU A 79 2.73 19.20 -5.42
N LYS A 80 2.65 19.92 -4.30
CA LYS A 80 3.81 20.24 -3.46
C LYS A 80 4.45 18.99 -2.86
N GLU A 81 3.63 18.01 -2.52
CA GLU A 81 4.04 16.75 -1.91
C GLU A 81 4.64 15.76 -2.94
N ARG A 82 4.56 16.08 -4.23
CA ARG A 82 5.08 15.21 -5.28
C ARG A 82 6.60 15.17 -5.28
N ASN A 83 7.13 13.95 -5.28
CA ASN A 83 8.54 13.72 -5.56
C ASN A 83 8.88 14.07 -7.01
N LYS A 84 9.55 15.20 -7.22
CA LYS A 84 10.04 15.57 -8.55
C LYS A 84 11.16 14.62 -8.98
N VAL A 85 11.08 14.14 -10.22
CA VAL A 85 12.20 13.51 -10.92
C VAL A 85 13.11 14.64 -11.37
N LEU A 86 14.22 14.85 -10.66
CA LEU A 86 15.17 15.91 -10.96
C LEU A 86 16.37 15.30 -11.69
N PRO A 87 16.68 15.73 -12.93
CA PRO A 87 17.85 15.22 -13.66
C PRO A 87 19.16 15.37 -12.88
N LYS A 88 19.27 16.45 -12.08
CA LYS A 88 20.46 16.76 -11.28
C LYS A 88 20.69 15.83 -10.10
N THR A 89 19.65 15.24 -9.52
CA THR A 89 19.80 14.41 -8.31
C THR A 89 20.23 12.99 -8.61
N ARG A 90 20.18 12.56 -9.88
CA ARG A 90 20.41 11.18 -10.33
C ARG A 90 19.56 10.14 -9.57
N ARG A 91 18.48 10.57 -8.93
CA ARG A 91 17.53 9.71 -8.21
C ARG A 91 16.51 9.14 -9.19
N ASN A 92 16.85 8.00 -9.79
CA ASN A 92 16.04 7.35 -10.82
C ASN A 92 15.74 5.88 -10.51
N THR A 93 16.06 5.42 -9.29
CA THR A 93 15.83 4.03 -8.88
C THR A 93 14.67 3.93 -7.89
N LEU A 94 13.68 3.11 -8.22
CA LEU A 94 12.67 2.61 -7.30
C LEU A 94 13.18 1.33 -6.63
N TYR A 95 13.39 1.38 -5.33
CA TYR A 95 13.82 0.22 -4.55
C TYR A 95 12.63 -0.51 -3.94
N ILE A 96 12.70 -1.83 -3.90
CA ILE A 96 11.74 -2.67 -3.19
C ILE A 96 12.51 -3.44 -2.13
N ALA A 97 12.24 -3.16 -0.86
CA ALA A 97 12.79 -3.89 0.26
C ALA A 97 11.92 -5.11 0.54
N ARG A 98 12.57 -6.29 0.59
CA ARG A 98 11.92 -7.56 0.95
C ARG A 98 11.41 -7.50 2.39
N VAL A 99 10.47 -8.39 2.71
CA VAL A 99 10.09 -8.62 4.11
C VAL A 99 11.34 -8.93 4.93
N PRO A 100 11.57 -8.26 6.07
CA PRO A 100 12.73 -8.54 6.89
C PRO A 100 12.72 -9.99 7.39
N GLN A 101 13.86 -10.64 7.28
CA GLN A 101 14.05 -12.04 7.66
C GLN A 101 14.11 -12.21 9.17
N PHE A 102 13.75 -13.38 9.66
CA PHE A 102 13.90 -13.71 11.08
C PHE A 102 15.29 -14.25 11.36
N SER A 103 15.93 -13.74 12.42
CA SER A 103 17.07 -14.40 13.04
C SER A 103 16.59 -15.49 14.03
N LYS A 104 17.53 -16.32 14.52
CA LYS A 104 17.22 -17.35 15.53
C LYS A 104 16.56 -16.75 16.78
N THR A 105 16.99 -15.56 17.21
CA THR A 105 16.46 -14.89 18.40
C THR A 105 15.08 -14.26 18.17
N THR A 106 14.71 -13.97 16.93
CA THR A 106 13.41 -13.38 16.56
C THR A 106 12.45 -14.35 15.91
N ALA A 107 12.73 -15.66 15.90
CA ALA A 107 11.89 -16.66 15.24
C ALA A 107 10.43 -16.66 15.75
N PHE A 108 10.22 -16.30 17.03
CA PHE A 108 8.89 -16.16 17.63
C PHE A 108 8.02 -15.10 16.93
N MET A 109 8.61 -14.08 16.29
CA MET A 109 7.88 -13.03 15.57
C MET A 109 7.11 -13.57 14.36
N ASN A 110 7.44 -14.78 13.88
CA ASN A 110 6.67 -15.43 12.83
C ASN A 110 5.21 -15.66 13.26
N ASN A 111 4.98 -15.96 14.54
CA ASN A 111 3.63 -16.15 15.08
C ASN A 111 2.79 -14.87 15.05
N TRP A 112 3.43 -13.70 15.08
CA TRP A 112 2.76 -12.39 15.02
C TRP A 112 2.18 -12.07 13.64
N THR A 113 2.60 -12.81 12.60
CA THR A 113 2.08 -12.65 11.24
C THR A 113 0.77 -13.41 11.03
N ARG A 114 0.37 -14.28 11.97
CA ARG A 114 -0.80 -15.15 11.83
C ARG A 114 -1.94 -14.65 12.71
N PRO A 115 -3.18 -14.65 12.20
CA PRO A 115 -4.32 -14.31 13.03
C PRO A 115 -4.46 -15.28 14.22
N THR A 116 -4.80 -14.76 15.39
CA THR A 116 -5.09 -15.50 16.61
C THR A 116 -6.61 -15.70 16.77
N GLY A 117 -7.05 -16.90 17.18
CA GLY A 117 -8.46 -17.18 17.51
C GLY A 117 -9.14 -18.28 16.67
N LYS A 118 -10.46 -18.47 16.90
CA LYS A 118 -11.28 -19.55 16.28
C LYS A 118 -11.53 -19.36 14.79
N ARG A 119 -11.42 -18.13 14.27
CA ARG A 119 -11.27 -17.86 12.83
C ARG A 119 -9.81 -18.15 12.45
N LYS A 120 -9.44 -19.43 12.49
CA LYS A 120 -8.28 -19.91 11.73
C LYS A 120 -8.64 -19.66 10.27
N ALA A 121 -8.28 -18.49 9.74
CA ALA A 121 -8.45 -18.23 8.33
C ALA A 121 -7.69 -19.35 7.60
N ASN A 122 -8.44 -20.21 6.91
CA ASN A 122 -7.91 -21.34 6.14
C ASN A 122 -6.96 -20.89 5.01
N ALA A 123 -6.75 -19.59 4.84
CA ALA A 123 -5.70 -19.03 4.01
C ALA A 123 -4.54 -18.57 4.91
N VAL A 124 -3.50 -19.39 5.01
CA VAL A 124 -2.16 -18.87 5.32
C VAL A 124 -1.76 -18.04 4.11
N ALA A 125 -2.13 -16.76 4.09
CA ALA A 125 -1.72 -15.86 3.01
C ALA A 125 -0.19 -15.83 2.96
N THR A 126 0.37 -16.18 1.80
CA THR A 126 1.80 -16.23 1.55
C THR A 126 2.43 -14.85 1.71
N SER A 127 3.68 -14.80 2.16
CA SER A 127 4.46 -13.56 2.23
C SER A 127 4.44 -12.85 0.85
N PRO A 128 4.39 -11.50 0.79
CA PRO A 128 4.39 -10.76 -0.47
C PRO A 128 5.57 -11.15 -1.37
N ASP A 129 5.28 -11.64 -2.59
CA ASP A 129 6.33 -11.94 -3.56
C ASP A 129 6.92 -10.65 -4.13
N VAL A 130 8.14 -10.33 -3.70
CA VAL A 130 8.89 -9.16 -4.14
C VAL A 130 9.03 -9.08 -5.68
N ASN A 131 9.06 -10.22 -6.38
CA ASN A 131 9.18 -10.22 -7.84
C ASN A 131 7.88 -9.79 -8.52
N LEU A 132 6.73 -10.13 -7.95
CA LEU A 132 5.43 -9.65 -8.42
C LEU A 132 5.35 -8.12 -8.29
N PHE A 133 5.75 -7.56 -7.15
CA PHE A 133 5.82 -6.11 -6.96
C PHE A 133 6.81 -5.44 -7.93
N LYS A 134 7.97 -6.06 -8.16
CA LYS A 134 8.94 -5.58 -9.14
C LYS A 134 8.36 -5.56 -10.54
N ALA A 135 7.70 -6.64 -10.97
CA ALA A 135 7.08 -6.73 -12.28
C ALA A 135 5.96 -5.68 -12.44
N TYR A 136 5.11 -5.54 -11.42
CA TYR A 136 4.04 -4.56 -11.39
C TYR A 136 4.59 -3.14 -11.51
N LEU A 137 5.51 -2.73 -10.63
CA LEU A 137 6.06 -1.37 -10.67
C LEU A 137 6.80 -1.06 -11.98
N LYS A 138 7.49 -2.04 -12.57
CA LYS A 138 8.11 -1.87 -13.90
C LYS A 138 7.10 -1.59 -15.01
N ALA A 139 5.87 -2.09 -14.88
CA ALA A 139 4.84 -1.88 -15.88
C ALA A 139 4.28 -0.44 -15.88
N PHE A 140 4.40 0.30 -14.77
CA PHE A 140 3.87 1.68 -14.65
C PHE A 140 4.97 2.75 -14.64
N TYR A 141 6.13 2.46 -14.06
CA TYR A 141 7.22 3.42 -13.93
C TYR A 141 8.23 3.27 -15.07
N HIS A 142 7.77 3.62 -16.27
CA HIS A 142 8.61 3.65 -17.46
C HIS A 142 9.77 4.63 -17.28
N ASN A 143 10.96 4.28 -17.79
CA ASN A 143 12.20 5.06 -17.68
C ASN A 143 12.80 5.19 -16.26
N MET A 144 12.31 4.43 -15.28
CA MET A 144 12.95 4.29 -13.97
C MET A 144 13.55 2.90 -13.77
N SER A 145 14.64 2.83 -13.02
CA SER A 145 15.21 1.53 -12.63
C SER A 145 14.40 0.98 -11.47
N VAL A 146 13.74 -0.17 -11.63
CA VAL A 146 13.08 -0.86 -10.52
C VAL A 146 13.96 -2.01 -10.03
N ARG A 147 14.49 -1.86 -8.81
CA ARG A 147 15.46 -2.77 -8.21
C ARG A 147 14.96 -3.30 -6.88
N ILE A 148 15.41 -4.49 -6.53
CA ILE A 148 15.22 -5.01 -5.18
C ILE A 148 16.39 -4.50 -4.34
N LEU A 149 16.12 -4.10 -3.09
CA LEU A 149 17.17 -3.70 -2.16
C LEU A 149 18.21 -4.83 -2.05
N PRO A 150 19.50 -4.56 -2.30
CA PRO A 150 20.53 -5.61 -2.36
C PRO A 150 20.69 -6.32 -1.01
N GLU A 151 20.78 -5.54 0.06
CA GLU A 151 20.94 -6.04 1.41
C GLU A 151 19.58 -6.35 2.05
N ALA A 152 19.43 -7.58 2.54
CA ALA A 152 18.24 -8.00 3.25
C ALA A 152 18.22 -7.42 4.67
N LEU A 153 17.02 -7.02 5.12
CA LEU A 153 16.79 -6.63 6.50
C LEU A 153 16.58 -7.89 7.36
N VAL A 154 17.09 -7.87 8.59
CA VAL A 154 16.92 -8.98 9.53
C VAL A 154 16.39 -8.46 10.86
N TRP A 155 15.31 -9.04 11.36
CA TRP A 155 14.77 -8.72 12.68
C TRP A 155 15.78 -9.04 13.79
N LYS A 156 15.96 -8.09 14.70
CA LYS A 156 16.71 -8.23 15.94
C LYS A 156 15.87 -7.77 17.13
N THR A 157 15.94 -8.51 18.22
CA THR A 157 15.65 -7.98 19.55
C THR A 157 16.94 -7.30 20.00
N GLY A 158 17.06 -5.97 19.94
CA GLY A 158 18.27 -5.31 20.45
C GLY A 158 18.49 -5.60 21.94
N ASN A 159 19.55 -5.04 22.53
CA ASN A 159 19.81 -5.09 24.00
C ASN A 159 18.81 -4.23 24.80
N TYR A 160 17.55 -4.18 24.37
CA TYR A 160 16.51 -3.40 24.99
C TYR A 160 16.06 -4.14 26.25
N LYS A 161 16.31 -3.53 27.41
CA LYS A 161 15.96 -4.10 28.72
C LYS A 161 14.50 -4.58 28.70
N ILE A 162 14.31 -5.89 28.84
CA ILE A 162 13.03 -6.46 29.19
C ILE A 162 12.72 -5.92 30.59
N THR A 163 11.84 -4.92 30.70
CA THR A 163 11.37 -4.48 32.01
C THR A 163 10.45 -5.56 32.55
N VAL A 164 11.03 -6.48 33.32
CA VAL A 164 10.30 -7.44 34.15
C VAL A 164 9.62 -6.63 35.24
N ARG A 165 8.30 -6.48 35.18
CA ARG A 165 7.53 -6.14 36.39
C ARG A 165 7.28 -7.45 37.12
N PRO A 166 7.49 -7.53 38.45
CA PRO A 166 7.51 -8.79 39.19
C PRO A 166 6.10 -9.28 39.53
N ASP A 167 5.16 -9.19 38.59
CA ASP A 167 3.79 -9.68 38.85
C ASP A 167 3.14 -10.26 37.57
N ASN A 168 3.24 -11.59 37.46
CA ASN A 168 2.34 -12.53 36.79
C ASN A 168 1.61 -12.14 35.49
N ARG A 169 2.30 -11.52 34.52
CA ARG A 169 1.91 -11.56 33.10
C ARG A 169 3.15 -11.79 32.23
N ALA A 170 3.05 -12.73 31.29
CA ALA A 170 4.11 -13.00 30.31
C ALA A 170 4.65 -11.67 29.74
N THR A 171 5.96 -11.49 29.80
CA THR A 171 6.60 -10.20 29.51
C THR A 171 6.46 -9.89 28.01
N PHE A 172 5.54 -9.01 27.66
CA PHE A 172 5.35 -8.61 26.26
C PHE A 172 6.53 -7.76 25.80
N LEU A 173 7.17 -8.16 24.72
CA LEU A 173 8.30 -7.43 24.14
C LEU A 173 7.81 -6.07 23.64
N LYS A 174 8.38 -4.98 24.16
CA LYS A 174 7.98 -3.61 23.79
C LYS A 174 8.63 -3.09 22.52
N TYR A 175 9.78 -3.65 22.15
CA TYR A 175 10.59 -3.14 21.05
C TYR A 175 11.29 -4.25 20.28
N VAL A 176 11.30 -4.11 18.96
CA VAL A 176 12.09 -4.91 18.00
C VAL A 176 12.75 -3.96 17.01
N GLY A 177 13.68 -4.41 16.20
CA GLY A 177 14.24 -3.57 15.15
C GLY A 177 14.74 -4.40 13.97
N PRO A 178 14.40 -4.05 12.72
CA PRO A 178 15.05 -4.63 11.57
C PRO A 178 16.43 -3.98 11.46
N ALA A 179 17.43 -4.83 11.25
CA ALA A 179 18.81 -4.42 11.15
C ALA A 179 19.32 -4.60 9.72
N GLN A 180 20.17 -3.67 9.32
CA GLN A 180 20.99 -3.74 8.12
C GLN A 180 22.40 -3.34 8.53
N ALA A 181 23.38 -4.22 8.30
CA ALA A 181 24.73 -4.08 8.83
C ALA A 181 24.74 -3.77 10.35
N ASP A 182 25.28 -2.62 10.74
CA ASP A 182 25.41 -2.10 12.11
C ASP A 182 24.21 -1.24 12.56
N ARG A 183 23.28 -0.91 11.66
CA ARG A 183 22.11 -0.07 11.94
C ARG A 183 20.94 -0.93 12.39
N CYS A 184 20.31 -0.55 13.51
CA CYS A 184 19.11 -1.19 14.02
C CYS A 184 18.20 -0.13 14.62
N THR A 185 17.10 0.19 13.93
CA THR A 185 16.13 1.18 14.41
C THR A 185 15.11 0.51 15.31
N ARG A 186 14.81 1.15 16.44
CA ARG A 186 13.85 0.66 17.42
C ARG A 186 12.42 0.89 16.92
N ILE A 187 11.65 -0.18 16.86
CA ILE A 187 10.24 -0.22 16.47
C ILE A 187 9.40 -0.62 17.67
N ARG A 188 8.44 0.23 18.04
CA ARG A 188 7.44 -0.03 19.07
C ARG A 188 6.54 -1.19 18.67
N VAL A 189 6.27 -2.04 19.65
CA VAL A 189 5.37 -3.18 19.54
C VAL A 189 4.24 -2.99 20.55
N ARG A 190 3.01 -3.24 20.11
CA ARG A 190 1.84 -3.31 21.00
C ARG A 190 1.02 -4.56 20.74
N GLN A 191 0.14 -4.90 21.69
CA GLN A 191 -0.93 -5.85 21.44
C GLN A 191 -2.10 -5.12 20.75
N PRO A 192 -2.66 -5.65 19.65
CA PRO A 192 -3.84 -5.04 19.04
C PRO A 192 -5.05 -5.11 19.96
N ALA A 193 -5.87 -4.06 19.97
CA ALA A 193 -7.09 -3.98 20.78
C ALA A 193 -8.09 -5.11 20.47
N ASP A 194 -8.19 -5.50 19.18
CA ASP A 194 -9.09 -6.55 18.72
C ASP A 194 -8.57 -7.98 18.97
N SER A 195 -7.35 -8.13 19.51
CA SER A 195 -6.68 -9.42 19.75
C SER A 195 -6.67 -10.37 18.53
N THR A 196 -6.80 -9.84 17.31
CA THR A 196 -6.79 -10.65 16.08
C THR A 196 -5.38 -11.09 15.71
N PHE A 197 -4.35 -10.40 16.18
CA PHE A 197 -2.95 -10.80 16.05
C PHE A 197 -2.28 -10.74 17.41
N SER A 198 -1.19 -11.49 17.60
CA SER A 198 -0.44 -11.42 18.86
C SER A 198 0.28 -10.09 19.07
N ALA A 199 0.62 -9.36 18.00
CA ALA A 199 1.34 -8.09 18.08
C ALA A 199 1.06 -7.19 16.85
N GLN A 200 1.27 -5.89 17.01
CA GLN A 200 1.34 -4.89 15.96
C GLN A 200 2.63 -4.07 16.05
N LEU A 201 3.16 -3.65 14.91
CA LEU A 201 4.35 -2.81 14.79
C LEU A 201 3.98 -1.37 14.45
N ASN A 202 4.65 -0.39 15.06
CA ASN A 202 4.41 1.01 14.77
C ASN A 202 4.96 1.39 13.39
N LEU A 203 4.11 2.01 12.58
CA LEU A 203 4.38 2.40 11.20
C LEU A 203 5.38 3.55 11.11
N ASP A 204 5.29 4.55 11.98
CA ASP A 204 6.18 5.71 11.92
C ASP A 204 7.62 5.28 12.23
N ASP A 205 7.81 4.39 13.22
CA ASP A 205 9.11 3.81 13.51
C ASP A 205 9.67 2.96 12.33
N ILE A 206 8.79 2.25 11.58
CA ILE A 206 9.17 1.52 10.36
C ILE A 206 9.63 2.50 9.27
N VAL A 207 8.93 3.63 9.11
CA VAL A 207 9.25 4.64 8.11
C VAL A 207 10.57 5.33 8.43
N ASP A 208 10.79 5.68 9.70
CA ASP A 208 12.05 6.26 10.18
C ASP A 208 13.22 5.30 9.88
N MET A 209 13.05 4.02 10.20
CA MET A 209 14.02 2.98 9.85
C MET A 209 14.29 2.95 8.34
N ALA A 210 13.23 2.90 7.53
CA ALA A 210 13.33 2.85 6.08
C ALA A 210 14.10 4.06 5.51
N MET A 211 13.91 5.26 6.07
CA MET A 211 14.63 6.47 5.67
C MET A 211 16.13 6.36 5.92
N THR A 212 16.56 5.67 7.00
CA THR A 212 17.99 5.50 7.32
C THR A 212 18.76 4.56 6.38
N ILE A 213 18.05 3.74 5.62
CA ILE A 213 18.64 2.71 4.75
C ILE A 213 18.46 3.02 3.26
N LEU A 214 17.92 4.19 2.91
CA LEU A 214 17.71 4.59 1.52
C LEU A 214 19.05 4.75 0.79
N PRO A 215 19.28 4.01 -0.32
CA PRO A 215 20.41 4.29 -1.21
C PRO A 215 20.37 5.72 -1.77
N GLN A 216 21.52 6.27 -2.11
CA GLN A 216 21.65 7.68 -2.54
C GLN A 216 20.90 8.00 -3.85
N ASP A 217 20.84 7.05 -4.78
CA ASP A 217 20.16 7.13 -6.08
C ASP A 217 18.65 6.80 -6.00
N THR A 218 18.11 6.65 -4.79
CA THR A 218 16.71 6.29 -4.59
C THR A 218 15.77 7.43 -4.98
N TYR A 219 14.91 7.16 -5.95
CA TYR A 219 13.73 7.98 -6.23
C TYR A 219 12.66 7.75 -5.14
N ALA A 220 12.31 6.49 -4.88
CA ALA A 220 11.47 6.07 -3.77
C ALA A 220 11.71 4.59 -3.41
N MET A 221 11.31 4.19 -2.20
CA MET A 221 11.42 2.83 -1.71
C MET A 221 10.07 2.30 -1.24
N LEU A 222 9.74 1.06 -1.63
CA LEU A 222 8.63 0.28 -1.12
C LEU A 222 9.15 -0.79 -0.16
N LEU A 223 8.73 -0.78 1.10
CA LEU A 223 9.05 -1.79 2.10
C LEU A 223 7.84 -2.71 2.32
N LEU A 224 8.07 -4.01 2.12
CA LEU A 224 7.08 -5.06 2.37
C LEU A 224 7.21 -5.56 3.82
N VAL A 225 6.08 -5.76 4.50
CA VAL A 225 6.03 -6.21 5.90
C VAL A 225 4.95 -7.28 6.08
N ASP A 226 5.25 -8.36 6.79
CA ASP A 226 4.27 -9.43 7.07
C ASP A 226 3.46 -9.20 8.36
N HIS A 227 3.92 -8.30 9.22
CA HIS A 227 3.33 -7.99 10.50
C HIS A 227 2.20 -6.98 10.37
N ASN A 228 1.26 -7.05 11.32
CA ASN A 228 0.18 -6.08 11.40
C ASN A 228 0.77 -4.74 11.85
N ILE A 229 0.40 -3.63 11.21
CA ILE A 229 0.96 -2.31 11.49
C ILE A 229 -0.11 -1.36 12.04
N TYR A 230 0.33 -0.34 12.77
CA TYR A 230 -0.51 0.73 13.29
C TYR A 230 0.24 2.06 13.24
N LYS A 231 -0.46 3.20 13.19
CA LYS A 231 0.18 4.52 13.17
C LYS A 231 0.04 5.21 14.53
N SER A 232 -1.19 5.41 14.98
CA SER A 232 -1.50 6.07 16.26
C SER A 232 -2.18 5.12 17.27
N GLU A 233 -2.32 5.58 18.51
CA GLU A 233 -3.00 4.82 19.55
C GLU A 233 -4.51 4.67 19.28
N GLU A 234 -5.09 5.60 18.52
CA GLU A 234 -6.51 5.58 18.14
C GLU A 234 -6.78 4.67 16.93
N ASP A 235 -5.76 4.40 16.11
CA ASP A 235 -5.91 3.57 14.93
C ASP A 235 -6.02 2.09 15.32
N GLY A 236 -7.02 1.37 14.81
CA GLY A 236 -7.10 -0.08 14.99
C GLY A 236 -5.97 -0.84 14.27
N PHE A 237 -5.76 -0.53 12.98
CA PHE A 237 -4.68 -1.06 12.15
C PHE A 237 -4.48 -0.19 10.91
N CYS A 238 -3.40 -0.43 10.17
CA CYS A 238 -3.14 0.17 8.88
C CYS A 238 -2.68 -0.93 7.89
N CYS A 239 -3.11 -0.89 6.63
CA CYS A 239 -2.67 -1.85 5.62
C CYS A 239 -1.43 -1.39 4.87
N TRP A 240 -1.28 -0.08 4.69
CA TRP A 240 -0.20 0.51 3.94
C TRP A 240 -0.16 2.01 4.21
N ARG A 241 0.99 2.63 3.93
CA ARG A 241 1.09 4.08 3.85
C ARG A 241 2.23 4.51 2.97
N ALA A 242 2.05 5.63 2.29
CA ALA A 242 3.11 6.30 1.54
C ALA A 242 3.35 7.70 2.11
N TYR A 243 4.62 8.07 2.21
CA TYR A 243 5.06 9.39 2.62
C TYR A 243 5.87 10.00 1.47
N GLY A 244 5.24 10.92 0.73
CA GLY A 244 5.83 11.60 -0.43
C GLY A 244 7.17 12.23 -0.10
N GLY A 245 7.21 13.16 0.86
CA GLY A 245 8.45 13.82 1.29
C GLY A 245 9.57 12.88 1.71
N SER A 246 9.23 11.78 2.41
CA SER A 246 10.20 10.77 2.87
C SER A 246 10.60 9.76 1.80
N ARG A 247 9.91 9.72 0.65
CA ARG A 247 10.16 8.78 -0.46
C ARG A 247 10.01 7.31 -0.06
N VAL A 248 9.22 7.03 0.98
CA VAL A 248 9.03 5.69 1.52
C VAL A 248 7.55 5.34 1.47
N ALA A 249 7.25 4.13 1.01
CA ALA A 249 5.97 3.48 1.19
C ALA A 249 6.16 2.16 1.94
N VAL A 250 5.23 1.84 2.82
CA VAL A 250 5.18 0.58 3.57
C VAL A 250 3.88 -0.11 3.23
N VAL A 251 3.93 -1.40 2.91
CA VAL A 251 2.75 -2.23 2.65
C VAL A 251 2.81 -3.46 3.54
N CYS A 252 1.71 -3.74 4.25
CA CYS A 252 1.60 -4.88 5.14
C CYS A 252 0.66 -5.97 4.58
N ARG A 253 0.96 -7.24 4.90
CA ARG A 253 0.15 -8.41 4.50
C ARG A 253 -1.16 -8.65 5.28
N PRO A 254 -1.18 -8.62 6.64
CA PRO A 254 -2.03 -9.52 7.43
C PRO A 254 -3.54 -9.32 7.35
N ARG A 255 -4.03 -8.20 6.82
CA ARG A 255 -5.48 -7.91 6.73
C ARG A 255 -5.95 -7.65 5.30
N VAL A 256 -5.07 -7.80 4.31
CA VAL A 256 -5.48 -7.77 2.90
C VAL A 256 -6.17 -9.11 2.61
N ILE A 257 -7.50 -9.13 2.76
CA ILE A 257 -8.33 -10.15 2.13
C ILE A 257 -8.24 -9.86 0.64
N ILE A 258 -7.38 -10.58 -0.07
CA ILE A 258 -7.55 -10.71 -1.52
C ILE A 258 -8.75 -11.65 -1.64
N PRO A 259 -9.95 -11.19 -2.04
CA PRO A 259 -11.03 -12.12 -2.30
C PRO A 259 -10.50 -13.13 -3.33
N SER A 260 -10.65 -14.42 -3.02
CA SER A 260 -10.34 -15.43 -4.02
C SER A 260 -11.18 -15.10 -5.27
N SER A 261 -10.65 -15.33 -6.46
CA SER A 261 -11.35 -15.06 -7.73
C SER A 261 -12.74 -15.74 -7.83
N THR A 262 -13.06 -16.61 -6.89
CA THR A 262 -14.33 -17.33 -6.70
C THR A 262 -15.37 -16.61 -5.84
N GLU A 263 -15.04 -15.57 -5.05
CA GLU A 263 -15.98 -14.88 -4.15
C GLU A 263 -16.52 -13.55 -4.69
N ILE A 264 -16.00 -13.08 -5.82
CA ILE A 264 -16.48 -11.87 -6.51
C ILE A 264 -17.94 -12.02 -7.01
N PRO A 265 -18.42 -13.19 -7.48
CA PRO A 265 -19.81 -13.32 -7.94
C PRO A 265 -20.84 -13.22 -6.80
N SER A 266 -20.54 -13.75 -5.61
CA SER A 266 -21.49 -13.82 -4.49
C SER A 266 -21.77 -12.49 -3.80
N LEU A 267 -20.90 -11.49 -3.99
CA LEU A 267 -21.13 -10.13 -3.51
C LEU A 267 -22.00 -9.31 -4.48
N MET A 268 -22.16 -9.74 -5.74
CA MET A 268 -23.08 -9.12 -6.69
C MET A 268 -24.47 -9.76 -6.69
N GLU A 269 -24.60 -11.03 -6.32
CA GLU A 269 -25.92 -11.72 -6.28
C GLU A 269 -26.77 -11.35 -5.06
N ASN A 270 -26.19 -10.92 -3.94
CA ASN A 270 -26.95 -10.64 -2.71
C ASN A 270 -27.48 -9.19 -2.57
N THR A 271 -27.28 -8.34 -3.56
CA THR A 271 -27.90 -7.00 -3.64
C THR A 271 -29.05 -6.90 -4.63
N CYS A 272 -29.43 -8.01 -5.27
CA CYS A 272 -30.63 -8.09 -6.10
C CYS A 272 -31.55 -9.20 -5.56
N GLY A 273 -32.25 -8.91 -4.47
CA GLY A 273 -33.09 -9.87 -3.76
C GLY A 273 -34.29 -9.24 -3.07
N ARG A 274 -35.34 -9.03 -3.87
CA ARG A 274 -36.73 -8.59 -3.57
C ARG A 274 -36.98 -7.09 -3.45
#